data_AF-A0A7C9GNS7-F1
#
_entry.id   AF-A0A7C9GNS7-F1
#
_cell.length_a   1.000
_cell.length_b   1.000
_cell.length_c   1.000
_cell.angle_alpha   90.00
_cell.angle_beta   90.00
_cell.angle_gamma   90.00
#
_symmetry.space_group_name_H-M   'P 1'
#
loop_
_entity.id
_entity.type
_entity.pdbx_description
1 polymer ?
#
loop_
_entity_poly.entity_id
_entity_poly.type
_entity_poly.pdbx_seq_one_letter_code
_entity_poly.pdbx_strand_id
1 'polypeptide(L)'
;MEIRKFLLSAKTITKAGEWRCGALNPKGKMHKGSFPLGKRGYILGNQWHWRVDELDCGGVPGRLLVAYRLDKVNYQAWLSIERSPGIHTVVASLEYHGDHPGWHLHSKCAAISEFDAQTSRQRNMGIRIPAVRAYHRAREYEMSHQEATNRAYRTFRIGVSEGGLFG
;
A
#
# COMPACT_ATOMS: atom_id res chain seq x y z
N MET A 1 -17.12 6.10 -8.38
CA MET A 1 -16.49 6.92 -7.32
C MET A 1 -15.09 7.30 -7.76
N GLU A 2 -14.74 8.58 -7.68
CA GLU A 2 -13.39 9.08 -8.00
C GLU A 2 -12.33 8.57 -7.01
N ILE A 3 -11.14 8.24 -7.52
CA ILE A 3 -10.02 7.78 -6.70
C ILE A 3 -9.68 8.70 -5.53
N ARG A 4 -9.72 10.03 -5.73
CA ARG A 4 -9.46 10.99 -4.65
C ARG A 4 -10.47 10.86 -3.52
N LYS A 5 -11.76 10.72 -3.86
CA LYS A 5 -12.82 10.51 -2.86
C LYS A 5 -12.64 9.16 -2.17
N PHE A 6 -12.28 8.13 -2.93
CA PHE A 6 -12.02 6.79 -2.39
C PHE A 6 -10.84 6.75 -1.41
N LEU A 7 -9.73 7.43 -1.70
CA LEU A 7 -8.56 7.48 -0.80
C LEU A 7 -8.85 8.26 0.49
N LEU A 8 -9.82 9.18 0.46
CA LEU A 8 -10.23 9.96 1.62
C LEU A 8 -11.36 9.29 2.43
N SER A 9 -12.06 8.31 1.88
CA SER A 9 -13.08 7.57 2.63
C SER A 9 -12.45 6.60 3.61
N ALA A 10 -13.11 6.37 4.74
CA ALA A 10 -12.68 5.39 5.73
C ALA A 10 -12.58 3.97 5.13
N LYS A 11 -11.68 3.16 5.69
CA LYS A 11 -11.63 1.71 5.48
C LYS A 11 -11.55 1.01 6.81
N THR A 12 -12.20 -0.14 6.91
CA THR A 12 -12.23 -0.95 8.13
C THR A 12 -11.38 -2.18 7.93
N ILE A 13 -10.58 -2.53 8.95
CA ILE A 13 -9.82 -3.78 8.93
C ILE A 13 -10.78 -4.92 9.23
N THR A 14 -10.95 -5.85 8.29
CA THR A 14 -11.71 -7.08 8.51
C THR A 14 -10.82 -8.18 9.07
N LYS A 15 -9.53 -8.17 8.72
CA LYS A 15 -8.53 -9.07 9.27
C LYS A 15 -7.14 -8.46 9.25
N ALA A 16 -6.54 -8.31 10.42
CA ALA A 16 -5.16 -7.85 10.54
C ALA A 16 -4.17 -8.97 10.20
N GLY A 17 -3.19 -8.67 9.36
CA GLY A 17 -2.08 -9.58 9.06
C GLY A 17 -0.96 -9.50 10.08
N GLU A 18 -0.23 -10.60 10.20
CA GLU A 18 0.99 -10.68 11.01
C GLU A 18 2.21 -10.15 10.23
N TRP A 19 3.16 -9.56 10.96
CA TRP A 19 4.46 -9.22 10.38
C TRP A 19 5.30 -10.45 10.10
N ARG A 20 5.91 -10.49 8.92
CA ARG A 20 6.73 -11.58 8.42
C ARG A 20 8.02 -11.05 7.80
N CYS A 21 9.09 -11.83 7.88
CA CYS A 21 10.36 -11.55 7.22
C CYS A 21 11.04 -12.87 6.86
N GLY A 22 11.32 -13.07 5.57
CA GLY A 22 11.92 -14.33 5.08
C GLY A 22 13.35 -14.55 5.56
N ALA A 23 14.09 -13.48 5.84
CA ALA A 23 15.46 -13.53 6.36
C ALA A 23 15.51 -13.95 7.85
N LEU A 24 14.46 -13.64 8.63
CA LEU A 24 14.35 -14.05 10.03
C LEU A 24 13.75 -15.45 10.19
N ASN A 25 12.84 -15.82 9.29
CA ASN A 25 12.21 -17.14 9.28
C ASN A 25 11.85 -17.51 7.84
N PRO A 26 12.31 -18.66 7.30
CA PRO A 26 11.95 -19.10 5.94
C PRO A 26 10.43 -19.20 5.70
N LYS A 27 9.62 -19.51 6.73
CA LYS A 27 8.14 -19.49 6.66
C LYS A 27 7.56 -18.07 6.53
N GLY A 28 8.35 -17.04 6.83
CA GLY A 28 8.03 -15.64 6.65
C GLY A 28 8.27 -15.13 5.22
N LYS A 29 8.70 -15.99 4.28
CA LYS A 29 8.80 -15.65 2.86
C LYS A 29 7.42 -15.33 2.29
N MET A 30 7.33 -14.29 1.47
CA MET A 30 6.07 -13.92 0.82
C MET A 30 5.66 -14.96 -0.23
N HIS A 31 4.45 -15.48 -0.10
CA HIS A 31 3.86 -16.41 -1.07
C HIS A 31 3.06 -15.65 -2.13
N LYS A 32 2.93 -16.23 -3.34
CA LYS A 32 2.21 -15.61 -4.46
C LYS A 32 0.76 -15.23 -4.11
N GLY A 33 0.11 -15.99 -3.23
CA GLY A 33 -1.28 -15.76 -2.80
C GLY A 33 -1.43 -14.72 -1.67
N SER A 34 -0.33 -14.26 -1.05
CA SER A 34 -0.39 -13.28 0.04
C SER A 34 -0.93 -11.93 -0.45
N PHE A 35 -0.54 -11.52 -1.65
CA PHE A 35 -1.04 -10.30 -2.29
C PHE A 35 -1.25 -10.55 -3.81
N PRO A 36 -2.41 -11.12 -4.19
CA PRO A 36 -2.68 -11.55 -5.56
C PRO A 36 -3.01 -10.33 -6.43
N LEU A 37 -2.07 -9.95 -7.30
CA LEU A 37 -2.22 -8.82 -8.22
C LEU A 37 -2.41 -9.30 -9.66
N GLY A 38 -3.62 -9.13 -10.20
CA GLY A 38 -3.95 -9.64 -11.53
C GLY A 38 -3.59 -11.11 -11.71
N LYS A 39 -2.99 -11.44 -12.87
CA LYS A 39 -2.56 -12.82 -13.20
C LYS A 39 -1.26 -13.27 -12.52
N ARG A 40 -0.51 -12.36 -11.87
CA ARG A 40 0.80 -12.66 -11.28
C ARG A 40 0.83 -12.22 -9.82
N GLY A 41 0.94 -13.18 -8.91
CA GLY A 41 1.14 -12.87 -7.49
C GLY A 41 2.36 -11.98 -7.27
N TYR A 42 2.22 -10.97 -6.41
CA TYR A 42 3.34 -10.10 -6.04
C TYR A 42 4.17 -10.75 -4.92
N ILE A 43 5.50 -10.73 -5.07
CA ILE A 43 6.43 -11.32 -4.11
C ILE A 43 7.50 -10.30 -3.75
N LEU A 44 7.74 -10.15 -2.45
CA LEU A 44 8.88 -9.43 -1.90
C LEU A 44 10.07 -10.37 -1.68
N GLY A 45 11.28 -9.83 -1.79
CA GLY A 45 12.50 -10.54 -1.42
C GLY A 45 12.57 -10.83 0.08
N ASN A 46 13.44 -11.76 0.49
CA ASN A 46 13.47 -12.27 1.86
C ASN A 46 13.81 -11.20 2.93
N GLN A 47 14.53 -10.14 2.55
CA GLN A 47 14.96 -9.06 3.46
C GLN A 47 13.86 -8.06 3.82
N TRP A 48 12.69 -8.16 3.19
CA TRP A 48 11.57 -7.28 3.50
C TRP A 48 10.82 -7.77 4.74
N HIS A 49 10.57 -6.85 5.67
CA HIS A 49 9.50 -6.99 6.64
C HIS A 49 8.20 -6.64 5.93
N TRP A 50 7.18 -7.49 6.05
CA TRP A 50 5.90 -7.27 5.37
C TRP A 50 4.72 -7.80 6.19
N ARG A 51 3.55 -7.21 5.99
CA ARG A 51 2.24 -7.71 6.44
C ARG A 51 1.17 -7.39 5.40
N VAL A 52 0.09 -8.14 5.39
CA VAL A 52 -1.08 -7.87 4.55
C VAL A 52 -2.32 -7.87 5.41
N ASP A 53 -3.01 -6.72 5.44
CA ASP A 53 -4.31 -6.60 6.08
C ASP A 53 -5.42 -6.77 5.04
N GLU A 54 -6.51 -7.43 5.42
CA GLU A 54 -7.75 -7.48 4.66
C GLU A 54 -8.67 -6.37 5.15
N LEU A 55 -9.32 -5.68 4.21
CA LEU A 55 -10.08 -4.46 4.45
C LEU A 55 -11.48 -4.56 3.84
N ASP A 56 -12.43 -3.87 4.46
CA ASP A 56 -13.65 -3.39 3.82
C ASP A 56 -13.46 -1.93 3.40
N CYS A 57 -13.57 -1.65 2.10
CA CYS A 57 -13.39 -0.34 1.51
C CYS A 57 -14.72 0.33 1.12
N GLY A 58 -15.76 0.15 1.94
CA GLY A 58 -17.11 0.67 1.69
C GLY A 58 -17.92 -0.28 0.81
N GLY A 59 -17.96 -1.55 1.19
CA GLY A 59 -18.61 -2.64 0.46
C GLY A 59 -17.75 -3.29 -0.61
N VAL A 60 -16.51 -2.83 -0.79
CA VAL A 60 -15.54 -3.41 -1.75
C VAL A 60 -14.41 -4.07 -0.97
N PRO A 61 -14.20 -5.38 -1.09
CA PRO A 61 -13.07 -6.05 -0.44
C PRO A 61 -11.74 -5.46 -0.90
N GLY A 62 -10.86 -5.19 0.05
CA GLY A 62 -9.55 -4.63 -0.20
C GLY A 62 -8.45 -5.36 0.55
N ARG A 63 -7.21 -5.08 0.14
CA ARG A 63 -6.03 -5.47 0.88
C ARG A 63 -5.05 -4.30 0.98
N LEU A 64 -4.37 -4.22 2.11
CA LEU A 64 -3.23 -3.33 2.30
C LEU A 64 -1.98 -4.18 2.53
N LEU A 65 -1.05 -4.13 1.58
CA LEU A 65 0.32 -4.57 1.82
C LEU A 65 1.07 -3.43 2.49
N VAL A 66 1.73 -3.68 3.62
CA VAL A 66 2.72 -2.77 4.22
C VAL A 66 4.04 -3.50 4.28
N ALA A 67 5.10 -2.90 3.74
CA ALA A 67 6.42 -3.50 3.77
C ALA A 67 7.53 -2.46 3.86
N TYR A 68 8.62 -2.84 4.53
CA TYR A 68 9.83 -2.03 4.57
C TYR A 68 11.09 -2.90 4.61
N ARG A 69 12.20 -2.26 4.29
CA ARG A 69 13.54 -2.85 4.23
C ARG A 69 14.54 -1.86 4.82
N LEU A 70 15.22 -2.23 5.90
CA LEU A 70 16.07 -1.32 6.67
C LEU A 70 17.39 -1.00 5.97
N ASP A 71 18.08 -2.01 5.44
CA ASP A 71 19.39 -1.86 4.78
C ASP A 71 19.34 -1.01 3.50
N LYS A 72 18.18 -0.91 2.85
CA LYS A 72 17.96 -0.06 1.67
C LYS A 72 17.18 1.20 1.97
N VAL A 73 16.73 1.39 3.21
CA VAL A 73 15.91 2.55 3.59
C VAL A 73 14.68 2.65 2.67
N ASN A 74 14.01 1.51 2.44
CA ASN A 74 12.90 1.41 1.50
C ASN A 74 11.59 1.07 2.22
N TYR A 75 10.52 1.74 1.84
CA TYR A 75 9.17 1.49 2.31
C TYR A 75 8.19 1.46 1.14
N GLN A 76 7.20 0.57 1.25
CA GLN A 76 6.04 0.57 0.37
C GLN A 76 4.78 0.15 1.13
N ALA A 77 3.70 0.88 0.93
CA ALA A 77 2.36 0.49 1.34
C ALA A 77 1.41 0.59 0.16
N TRP A 78 0.77 -0.52 -0.20
CA TRP A 78 -0.06 -0.62 -1.40
C TRP A 78 -1.49 -0.96 -1.04
N LEU A 79 -2.40 -0.06 -1.36
CA LEU A 79 -3.83 -0.27 -1.24
C LEU A 79 -4.35 -0.89 -2.53
N SER A 80 -5.00 -2.05 -2.42
CA SER A 80 -5.64 -2.73 -3.53
C SER A 80 -7.10 -3.05 -3.21
N ILE A 81 -7.90 -3.18 -4.27
CA ILE A 81 -9.30 -3.61 -4.17
C ILE A 81 -9.57 -4.75 -5.12
N GLU A 82 -10.49 -5.61 -4.73
CA GLU A 82 -10.92 -6.76 -5.49
C GLU A 82 -11.79 -6.32 -6.68
N ARG A 83 -11.48 -6.85 -7.86
CA ARG A 83 -12.21 -6.59 -9.12
C ARG A 83 -12.94 -7.80 -9.66
N SER A 84 -12.42 -8.96 -9.32
CA SER A 84 -12.99 -10.26 -9.62
C SER A 84 -12.57 -11.18 -8.48
N PRO A 85 -13.29 -12.28 -8.23
CA PRO A 85 -12.99 -13.17 -7.12
C PRO A 85 -11.51 -13.57 -7.06
N GLY A 86 -10.84 -13.21 -5.98
CA GLY A 86 -9.41 -13.46 -5.71
C GLY A 86 -8.42 -12.57 -6.45
N ILE A 87 -8.87 -11.60 -7.26
CA ILE A 87 -8.01 -10.75 -8.09
C ILE A 87 -8.10 -9.30 -7.63
N HIS A 88 -6.99 -8.78 -7.11
CA HIS A 88 -6.89 -7.40 -6.67
C HIS A 88 -6.11 -6.53 -7.65
N THR A 89 -6.47 -5.24 -7.66
CA THR A 89 -5.77 -4.18 -8.39
C THR A 89 -5.29 -3.11 -7.42
N VAL A 90 -4.02 -2.70 -7.53
CA VAL A 90 -3.49 -1.59 -6.75
C VAL A 90 -4.09 -0.28 -7.24
N VAL A 91 -4.71 0.45 -6.32
CA VAL A 91 -5.31 1.77 -6.59
C VAL A 91 -4.45 2.92 -6.12
N ALA A 92 -3.62 2.70 -5.10
CA ALA A 92 -2.62 3.66 -4.67
C ALA A 92 -1.43 2.97 -3.99
N SER A 93 -0.24 3.56 -4.11
CA SER A 93 0.94 3.16 -3.34
C SER A 93 1.57 4.36 -2.66
N LEU A 94 1.87 4.25 -1.36
CA LEU A 94 2.76 5.15 -0.64
C LEU A 94 4.15 4.53 -0.64
N GLU A 95 5.16 5.28 -1.07
CA GLU A 95 6.52 4.78 -1.21
C GLU A 95 7.55 5.76 -0.64
N TYR A 96 8.66 5.19 -0.19
CA TYR A 96 9.90 5.88 0.14
C TYR A 96 11.06 5.01 -0.31
N HIS A 97 12.06 5.60 -0.94
CA HIS A 97 13.27 4.91 -1.36
C HIS A 97 14.48 5.72 -0.93
N GLY A 98 15.49 5.07 -0.36
CA GLY A 98 16.67 5.76 0.15
C GLY A 98 17.54 6.43 -0.92
N ASP A 99 17.33 6.08 -2.19
CA ASP A 99 18.12 6.55 -3.34
C ASP A 99 17.55 7.78 -4.05
N HIS A 100 16.33 8.22 -3.72
CA HIS A 100 15.72 9.39 -4.35
C HIS A 100 14.68 10.08 -3.44
N PRO A 101 14.34 11.35 -3.69
CA PRO A 101 13.81 12.19 -2.62
C PRO A 101 12.37 11.85 -2.23
N GLY A 102 12.22 11.57 -0.94
CA GLY A 102 11.04 11.82 -0.13
C GLY A 102 9.89 10.83 -0.30
N TRP A 103 8.98 10.92 0.68
CA TRP A 103 7.70 10.25 0.68
C TRP A 103 6.87 10.69 -0.52
N HIS A 104 6.29 9.73 -1.23
CA HIS A 104 5.42 10.03 -2.34
C HIS A 104 4.36 8.96 -2.55
N LEU A 105 3.23 9.38 -3.11
CA LEU A 105 2.09 8.54 -3.44
C LEU A 105 2.00 8.37 -4.96
N HIS A 106 1.76 7.15 -5.43
CA HIS A 106 1.41 6.86 -6.82
C HIS A 106 -0.06 6.44 -6.92
N SER A 107 -0.78 6.97 -7.90
CA SER A 107 -2.16 6.57 -8.24
C SER A 107 -2.53 7.04 -9.65
N LYS A 108 -3.68 6.69 -10.21
CA LYS A 108 -4.21 7.23 -11.48
C LYS A 108 -5.28 8.28 -11.20
N CYS A 109 -5.40 9.32 -12.02
CA CYS A 109 -6.58 10.20 -11.99
C CYS A 109 -7.71 9.56 -12.82
N ALA A 110 -8.40 8.60 -12.21
CA ALA A 110 -9.50 7.89 -12.84
C ALA A 110 -10.56 7.52 -11.79
N ALA A 111 -11.75 7.16 -12.27
CA ALA A 111 -12.74 6.54 -11.42
C ALA A 111 -12.23 5.17 -10.96
N ILE A 112 -12.64 4.75 -9.77
CA ILE A 112 -12.30 3.43 -9.23
C ILE A 112 -12.63 2.33 -10.23
N SER A 113 -13.76 2.37 -10.92
CA SER A 113 -14.15 1.37 -11.92
C SER A 113 -13.16 1.18 -13.07
N GLU A 114 -12.30 2.15 -13.37
CA GLU A 114 -11.34 2.11 -14.48
C GLU A 114 -10.02 1.42 -14.11
N PHE A 115 -9.83 1.06 -12.84
CA PHE A 115 -8.65 0.30 -12.40
C PHE A 115 -8.85 -1.17 -12.75
N ASP A 116 -8.30 -1.58 -13.90
CA ASP A 116 -8.41 -2.94 -14.43
C ASP A 116 -7.70 -4.00 -13.56
N ALA A 117 -8.15 -5.25 -13.68
CA ALA A 117 -7.55 -6.40 -13.01
C ALA A 117 -6.21 -6.87 -13.64
N GLN A 118 -5.74 -6.24 -14.72
CA GLN A 118 -4.61 -6.72 -15.52
C GLN A 118 -3.31 -5.95 -15.25
N THR A 119 -3.40 -4.73 -14.72
CA THR A 119 -2.28 -3.86 -14.39
C THR A 119 -1.90 -3.99 -12.92
N SER A 120 -0.92 -4.86 -12.67
CA SER A 120 -0.41 -5.18 -11.33
C SER A 120 0.28 -4.01 -10.62
N ARG A 121 0.75 -3.00 -11.36
CA ARG A 121 1.42 -1.80 -10.83
C ARG A 121 1.14 -0.59 -11.71
N GLN A 122 0.96 0.56 -11.08
CA GLN A 122 0.70 1.83 -11.79
C GLN A 122 1.96 2.60 -12.20
N ARG A 123 3.14 1.99 -12.12
CA ARG A 123 4.44 2.68 -12.29
C ARG A 123 4.61 3.46 -13.60
N ASN A 124 3.91 3.09 -14.67
CA ASN A 124 4.11 3.71 -16.00
C ASN A 124 2.97 4.65 -16.44
N MET A 125 1.88 4.76 -15.67
CA MET A 125 0.72 5.61 -16.01
C MET A 125 0.13 6.32 -14.78
N GLY A 126 0.80 6.22 -13.63
CA GLY A 126 0.37 6.82 -12.38
C GLY A 126 0.95 8.23 -12.19
N ILE A 127 0.17 9.09 -11.55
CA ILE A 127 0.56 10.37 -10.99
C ILE A 127 1.36 10.12 -9.71
N ARG A 128 2.56 10.70 -9.63
CA ARG A 128 3.37 10.78 -8.42
C ARG A 128 3.08 12.08 -7.67
N ILE A 129 2.76 11.99 -6.38
CA ILE A 129 2.49 13.14 -5.52
C ILE A 129 3.41 13.09 -4.29
N PRO A 130 4.30 14.08 -4.09
CA PRO A 130 4.58 15.21 -4.98
C PRO A 130 5.41 14.77 -6.21
N ALA A 131 5.49 15.62 -7.24
CA ALA A 131 6.24 15.34 -8.46
C ALA A 131 7.75 15.19 -8.19
N VAL A 132 8.50 14.47 -9.05
CA VAL A 132 9.94 14.12 -8.86
C VAL A 132 10.82 15.32 -8.53
N ARG A 133 10.52 16.49 -9.10
CA ARG A 133 11.31 17.71 -8.93
C ARG A 133 10.69 18.72 -7.96
N ALA A 134 9.57 18.37 -7.31
CA ALA A 134 8.93 19.25 -6.36
C ALA A 134 9.68 19.25 -5.03
N TYR A 135 9.47 20.29 -4.22
CA TYR A 135 9.99 20.30 -2.86
C TYR A 135 9.41 19.14 -2.05
N HIS A 136 10.29 18.38 -1.41
CA HIS A 136 9.94 17.31 -0.50
C HIS A 136 10.24 17.78 0.93
N ARG A 137 9.24 17.73 1.81
CA ARG A 137 9.52 17.84 3.25
C ARG A 137 10.35 16.62 3.64
N ALA A 138 11.63 16.85 3.95
CA ALA A 138 12.48 15.82 4.51
C ALA A 138 11.89 15.40 5.87
N ARG A 139 11.62 14.12 6.02
CA ARG A 139 11.40 13.49 7.32
C ARG A 139 12.40 12.35 7.40
N GLU A 140 13.07 12.25 8.54
CA GLU A 140 14.00 11.15 8.78
C GLU A 140 13.27 9.81 8.59
N TYR A 141 14.00 8.87 8.00
CA TYR A 141 13.52 7.51 7.84
C TYR A 141 13.82 6.74 9.11
N GLU A 142 12.87 6.76 10.03
CA GLU A 142 12.81 5.84 11.15
C GLU A 142 11.71 4.82 10.87
N MET A 143 12.03 3.53 10.96
CA MET A 143 11.11 2.48 10.53
C MET A 143 11.07 1.32 11.52
N SER A 144 9.90 1.15 12.12
CA SER A 144 9.50 -0.01 12.93
C SER A 144 8.20 -0.60 12.37
N HIS A 145 7.78 -1.77 12.86
CA HIS A 145 6.47 -2.34 12.56
C HIS A 145 5.33 -1.35 12.82
N GLN A 146 5.35 -0.68 13.98
CA GLN A 146 4.32 0.27 14.36
C GLN A 146 4.33 1.50 13.45
N GLU A 147 5.52 2.05 13.17
CA GLU A 147 5.64 3.25 12.34
C GLU A 147 5.23 2.98 10.88
N ALA A 148 5.63 1.82 10.35
CA ALA A 148 5.24 1.39 9.02
C ALA A 148 3.71 1.30 8.87
N THR A 149 3.05 0.71 9.88
CA THR A 149 1.59 0.59 9.96
C THR A 149 0.92 1.95 10.11
N ASN A 150 1.38 2.79 11.05
CA ASN A 150 0.82 4.12 11.29
C ASN A 150 0.82 4.99 10.03
N ARG A 151 1.93 4.97 9.27
CA ARG A 151 2.05 5.71 8.00
C ARG A 151 1.05 5.23 6.96
N ALA A 152 0.92 3.92 6.79
CA ALA A 152 -0.03 3.35 5.84
C ALA A 152 -1.47 3.68 6.24
N TYR A 153 -1.83 3.47 7.51
CA TYR A 153 -3.19 3.64 8.01
C TYR A 153 -3.64 5.10 7.96
N ARG A 154 -2.77 6.03 8.35
CA ARG A 154 -3.04 7.47 8.23
C ARG A 154 -3.25 7.88 6.78
N THR A 155 -2.40 7.39 5.88
CA THR A 155 -2.44 7.76 4.46
C THR A 155 -3.69 7.24 3.77
N PHE A 156 -4.11 6.02 4.09
CA PHE A 156 -5.25 5.35 3.47
C PHE A 156 -6.52 5.36 4.32
N ARG A 157 -6.57 6.16 5.40
CA ARG A 157 -7.75 6.31 6.28
C ARG A 157 -8.29 4.99 6.82
N ILE A 158 -7.40 4.10 7.26
CA ILE A 158 -7.76 2.80 7.83
C ILE A 158 -8.02 2.92 9.34
N GLY A 159 -9.12 2.34 9.81
CA GLY A 159 -9.50 2.34 11.23
C GLY A 159 -10.01 3.71 11.73
N VAL A 160 -10.36 4.61 10.81
CA VAL A 160 -10.92 5.92 11.11
C VAL A 160 -12.43 5.82 11.08
N SER A 161 -13.12 6.20 12.15
CA SER A 161 -14.58 6.37 12.15
C SER A 161 -14.96 7.55 11.23
N GLU A 162 -16.05 7.41 10.45
CA GLU A 162 -16.54 8.51 9.62
C GLU A 162 -16.74 9.79 10.47
N GLY A 163 -16.02 10.86 10.14
CA GLY A 163 -16.02 12.12 10.90
C GLY A 163 -14.74 12.44 11.70
N GLY A 164 -13.79 11.51 11.79
CA GLY A 164 -12.49 11.75 12.45
C GLY A 164 -11.52 12.59 11.62
N LEU A 165 -11.56 13.92 11.77
CA LEU A 165 -10.46 14.79 11.35
C LEU A 165 -9.24 14.54 12.24
N PHE A 166 -8.19 13.93 11.70
CA PHE A 166 -6.87 13.96 12.34
C PHE A 166 -6.26 15.35 12.12
N GLY A 167 -6.11 16.10 13.21
CA GLY A 167 -5.25 17.29 13.29
C GLY A 167 -3.78 16.97 13.04
#